data_AF-A0A0C9YHE7-F1
#
_entry.id   AF-A0A0C9YHE7-F1
#
_cell.length_a   1.000
_cell.length_b   1.000
_cell.length_c   1.000
_cell.angle_alpha   90.00
_cell.angle_beta   90.00
_cell.angle_gamma   90.00
#
_symmetry.space_group_name_H-M   'P 1'
#
loop_
_entity.id
_entity.type
_entity.pdbx_description
1 polymer ?
#
loop_
_entity_poly.entity_id
_entity_poly.type
_entity_poly.pdbx_seq_one_letter_code
_entity_poly.pdbx_strand_id
1 'polypeptide(L)'
;MAEFVELNPRLELDDIGTFNLHRSRIPTDLFRSIVEDMDVLLAQYGPLRAQNNEEARSRFLSPIFNRLIAQFNFAFRNLPETIIEGRISTRGRIKHYFKAFGSISVLFIEVKFKIGNDADRLDAIAQVIAECDVCDRNNAAKGFDMPIIGILCDGMSFEFFSFDGKTRKFTRGCLPGDPAEYRCGLRLTDFTLDGPGRFIAGLRQICEIIFDLFMGAYISSLTSFRERSEWKGKKDGNPRKSLDEWDEALKHAQKAFGKFRAAETKRKGKDGERANTLVEEALYALELSIQSLTIRRTNFIMTGWDDLKVEEV
;
A
#
# COMPACT_ATOMS: atom_id res chain seq x y z
N MET A 1 -23.99 -7.64 -0.80
CA MET A 1 -22.53 -7.47 -0.61
C MET A 1 -22.16 -7.37 0.86
N ALA A 2 -22.81 -6.54 1.66
CA ALA A 2 -22.53 -6.45 3.11
C ALA A 2 -22.66 -7.81 3.85
N GLU A 3 -23.74 -8.57 3.61
CA GLU A 3 -23.92 -9.90 4.23
C GLU A 3 -22.83 -10.93 3.87
N PHE A 4 -22.18 -10.75 2.71
CA PHE A 4 -21.07 -11.63 2.29
C PHE A 4 -19.84 -11.46 3.16
N VAL A 5 -19.68 -10.27 3.76
CA VAL A 5 -18.59 -9.93 4.67
C VAL A 5 -19.04 -9.78 6.12
N GLU A 6 -20.14 -10.45 6.47
CA GLU A 6 -20.73 -10.46 7.82
C GLU A 6 -21.16 -9.07 8.34
N LEU A 7 -21.43 -8.12 7.43
CA LEU A 7 -21.96 -6.80 7.78
C LEU A 7 -23.47 -6.73 7.54
N ASN A 8 -24.17 -6.04 8.43
CA ASN A 8 -25.59 -5.73 8.32
C ASN A 8 -25.78 -4.46 7.48
N PRO A 9 -26.40 -4.55 6.29
CA PRO A 9 -26.63 -3.40 5.43
C PRO A 9 -27.38 -2.25 6.12
N ARG A 10 -28.20 -2.55 7.13
CA ARG A 10 -29.01 -1.56 7.86
C ARG A 10 -28.23 -0.75 8.89
N LEU A 11 -27.01 -1.19 9.22
CA LEU A 11 -26.16 -0.54 10.20
C LEU A 11 -25.12 0.38 9.53
N GLU A 12 -25.13 0.52 8.21
CA GLU A 12 -24.30 1.50 7.48
C GLU A 12 -22.80 1.49 7.87
N LEU A 13 -22.26 0.30 8.15
CA LEU A 13 -20.89 0.04 8.63
C LEU A 13 -20.62 0.34 10.12
N ASP A 14 -21.62 0.61 10.94
CA ASP A 14 -21.45 0.75 12.40
C ASP A 14 -21.02 -0.57 13.07
N ASP A 15 -21.28 -1.70 12.41
CA ASP A 15 -20.88 -3.04 12.83
C ASP A 15 -19.53 -3.49 12.25
N ILE A 16 -18.84 -2.63 11.51
CA ILE A 16 -17.53 -2.96 10.94
C ILE A 16 -16.47 -3.15 12.03
N GLY A 17 -15.75 -4.26 11.97
CA GLY A 17 -14.58 -4.47 12.82
C GLY A 17 -13.46 -3.48 12.49
N THR A 18 -12.52 -3.29 13.43
CA THR A 18 -11.40 -2.37 13.23
C THR A 18 -10.04 -3.05 13.41
N PHE A 19 -9.02 -2.54 12.71
CA PHE A 19 -7.62 -2.86 12.97
C PHE A 19 -6.79 -1.58 13.18
N ASN A 20 -5.67 -1.71 13.90
CA ASN A 20 -4.82 -0.57 14.22
C ASN A 20 -3.92 -0.20 13.03
N LEU A 21 -3.98 1.06 12.63
CA LEU A 21 -3.00 1.65 11.72
C LEU A 21 -1.74 2.01 12.49
N HIS A 22 -0.60 1.62 11.93
CA HIS A 22 0.71 1.95 12.46
C HIS A 22 1.48 2.80 11.44
N ARG A 23 2.42 3.59 11.94
CA ARG A 23 3.37 4.34 11.12
C ARG A 23 4.70 3.61 11.14
N SER A 24 5.12 3.13 9.98
CA SER A 24 6.49 2.68 9.76
C SER A 24 7.29 3.88 9.25
N ARG A 25 8.20 4.39 10.09
CA ARG A 25 8.96 5.62 9.78
C ARG A 25 9.79 5.39 8.51
N ILE A 26 9.66 6.29 7.54
CA ILE A 26 10.49 6.29 6.33
C ILE A 26 11.64 7.31 6.46
N PRO A 27 12.76 7.13 5.73
CA PRO A 27 13.84 8.13 5.69
C PRO A 27 13.31 9.50 5.27
N THR A 28 13.89 10.55 5.86
CA THR A 28 13.54 11.92 5.50
C THR A 28 13.82 12.22 4.04
N ASP A 29 14.93 11.71 3.50
CA ASP A 29 15.29 11.95 2.09
C ASP A 29 14.36 11.21 1.13
N LEU A 30 13.93 9.98 1.45
CA LEU A 30 12.88 9.28 0.70
C LEU A 30 11.59 10.08 0.67
N PHE A 31 11.16 10.61 1.82
CA PHE A 31 9.97 11.44 1.90
C PHE A 31 10.14 12.76 1.13
N ARG A 32 11.33 13.38 1.18
CA ARG A 32 11.62 14.58 0.40
C ARG A 32 11.47 14.32 -1.10
N SER A 33 12.01 13.21 -1.60
CA SER A 33 11.86 12.85 -3.02
C SER A 33 10.41 12.62 -3.43
N ILE A 34 9.55 12.10 -2.54
CA ILE A 34 8.10 12.03 -2.82
C ILE A 34 7.53 13.44 -3.01
N VAL A 35 7.86 14.37 -2.11
CA VAL A 35 7.37 15.76 -2.18
C VAL A 35 7.89 16.47 -3.42
N GLU A 36 9.17 16.30 -3.76
CA GLU A 36 9.79 16.87 -4.97
C GLU A 36 9.11 16.36 -6.25
N ASP A 37 8.86 15.06 -6.36
CA ASP A 37 8.11 14.50 -7.49
C ASP A 37 6.69 15.06 -7.56
N MET A 38 6.00 15.21 -6.41
CA MET A 38 4.67 15.82 -6.37
C MET A 38 4.69 17.30 -6.77
N ASP A 39 5.76 18.03 -6.48
CA ASP A 39 5.92 19.43 -6.89
C ASP A 39 6.07 19.56 -8.43
N VAL A 40 6.79 18.64 -9.05
CA VAL A 40 6.85 18.52 -10.53
C VAL A 40 5.45 18.30 -11.11
N LEU A 41 4.66 17.41 -10.51
CA LEU A 41 3.30 17.14 -10.96
C LEU A 41 2.34 18.29 -10.65
N LEU A 42 2.58 19.05 -9.58
CA LEU A 42 1.83 20.25 -9.27
C LEU A 42 1.97 21.30 -10.38
N ALA A 43 3.18 21.47 -10.94
CA ALA A 43 3.41 22.35 -12.08
C ALA A 43 2.69 21.89 -13.36
N GLN A 44 2.52 20.57 -13.55
CA GLN A 44 1.88 20.01 -14.74
C GLN A 44 0.35 19.99 -14.68
N TYR A 45 -0.21 19.61 -13.54
CA TYR A 45 -1.66 19.36 -13.39
C TYR A 45 -2.37 20.43 -12.54
N GLY A 46 -1.63 21.35 -11.93
CA GLY A 46 -2.17 22.31 -10.98
C GLY A 46 -2.54 21.69 -9.63
N PRO A 47 -3.03 22.51 -8.68
CA PRO A 47 -3.42 22.04 -7.35
C PRO A 47 -4.55 21.01 -7.41
N LEU A 48 -4.65 20.15 -6.40
CA LEU A 48 -5.68 19.08 -6.31
C LEU A 48 -7.11 19.57 -6.61
N ARG A 49 -7.45 20.82 -6.23
CA ARG A 49 -8.77 21.43 -6.52
C ARG A 49 -9.01 21.74 -7.99
N ALA A 50 -7.97 21.97 -8.77
CA ALA A 50 -8.04 22.27 -10.20
C ALA A 50 -8.05 20.99 -11.06
N GLN A 51 -7.79 19.82 -10.45
CA GLN A 51 -7.75 18.54 -11.15
C GLN A 51 -9.16 17.97 -11.29
N ASN A 52 -9.76 18.22 -12.46
CA ASN A 52 -11.15 17.88 -12.78
C ASN A 52 -11.34 16.46 -13.33
N ASN A 53 -10.27 15.69 -13.48
CA ASN A 53 -10.33 14.28 -13.92
C ASN A 53 -9.51 13.38 -12.99
N GLU A 54 -9.91 12.11 -12.92
CA GLU A 54 -9.27 11.09 -12.07
C GLU A 54 -7.83 10.82 -12.47
N GLU A 55 -7.54 10.83 -13.77
CA GLU A 55 -6.21 10.47 -14.25
C GLU A 55 -5.15 11.46 -13.76
N ALA A 56 -5.44 12.76 -13.78
CA ALA A 56 -4.56 13.80 -13.27
C ALA A 56 -4.31 13.62 -11.77
N ARG A 57 -5.36 13.27 -11.00
CA ARG A 57 -5.26 13.04 -9.56
C ARG A 57 -4.50 11.76 -9.23
N SER A 58 -4.71 10.69 -10.00
CA SER A 58 -3.98 9.44 -9.89
C SER A 58 -2.50 9.63 -10.17
N ARG A 59 -2.20 10.36 -11.25
CA ARG A 59 -0.83 10.74 -11.58
C ARG A 59 -0.23 11.58 -10.46
N PHE A 60 -0.95 12.58 -9.94
CA PHE A 60 -0.49 13.41 -8.83
C PHE A 60 -0.17 12.62 -7.54
N LEU A 61 -0.94 11.57 -7.22
CA LEU A 61 -0.69 10.70 -6.07
C LEU A 61 0.34 9.60 -6.34
N SER A 62 0.62 9.30 -7.61
CA SER A 62 1.55 8.23 -7.99
C SER A 62 2.95 8.30 -7.37
N PRO A 63 3.55 9.48 -7.09
CA PRO A 63 4.86 9.54 -6.43
C PRO A 63 4.91 8.84 -5.07
N ILE A 64 3.80 8.86 -4.31
CA ILE A 64 3.69 8.16 -3.03
C ILE A 64 3.97 6.68 -3.25
N PHE A 65 3.24 6.05 -4.18
CA PHE A 65 3.37 4.62 -4.44
C PHE A 65 4.70 4.30 -5.12
N ASN A 66 5.12 5.07 -6.12
CA ASN A 66 6.34 4.82 -6.89
C ASN A 66 7.57 4.76 -5.99
N ARG A 67 7.75 5.76 -5.12
CA ARG A 67 8.93 5.86 -4.24
C ARG A 67 8.89 4.84 -3.10
N LEU A 68 7.72 4.59 -2.51
CA LEU A 68 7.57 3.62 -1.42
C LEU A 68 7.78 2.19 -1.93
N ILE A 69 7.20 1.84 -3.09
CA ILE A 69 7.34 0.51 -3.67
C ILE A 69 8.76 0.24 -4.16
N ALA A 70 9.47 1.27 -4.64
CA ALA A 70 10.86 1.14 -5.05
C ALA A 70 11.77 0.59 -3.92
N GLN A 71 11.40 0.79 -2.65
CA GLN A 71 12.13 0.22 -1.50
C GLN A 71 12.07 -1.31 -1.44
N PHE A 72 11.07 -1.92 -2.08
CA PHE A 72 10.90 -3.36 -2.19
C PHE A 72 11.51 -3.92 -3.49
N ASN A 73 12.22 -3.08 -4.26
CA ASN A 73 12.83 -3.44 -5.53
C ASN A 73 11.81 -4.10 -6.48
N PHE A 74 12.08 -5.31 -6.98
CA PHE A 74 11.21 -6.05 -7.89
C PHE A 74 10.11 -6.85 -7.17
N ALA A 75 10.07 -6.85 -5.84
CA ALA A 75 9.18 -7.75 -5.10
C ALA A 75 7.71 -7.43 -5.32
N PHE A 76 7.38 -6.14 -5.46
CA PHE A 76 6.07 -5.68 -5.88
C PHE A 76 6.06 -5.32 -7.36
N ARG A 77 4.93 -5.61 -8.02
CA ARG A 77 4.58 -5.06 -9.32
C ARG A 77 3.26 -4.34 -9.20
N ASN A 78 3.21 -3.09 -9.64
CA ASN A 78 1.96 -2.40 -9.87
C ASN A 78 1.36 -2.86 -11.20
N LEU A 79 0.12 -3.32 -11.17
CA LEU A 79 -0.67 -3.64 -12.34
C LEU A 79 -1.82 -2.63 -12.39
N PRO A 80 -1.67 -1.52 -13.14
CA PRO A 80 -2.78 -0.61 -13.34
C PRO A 80 -3.83 -1.31 -14.22
N GLU A 81 -5.07 -1.39 -13.77
CA GLU A 81 -6.19 -1.69 -14.66
C GLU A 81 -6.83 -0.37 -15.09
N THR A 82 -6.96 -0.19 -16.40
CA THR A 82 -7.62 0.97 -16.99
C THR A 82 -9.12 0.94 -16.67
N ILE A 83 -9.64 2.16 -16.46
CA ILE A 83 -11.04 2.56 -16.37
C ILE A 83 -11.99 1.50 -16.96
N ILE A 84 -12.72 0.79 -16.08
CA ILE A 84 -13.76 -0.13 -16.52
C ILE A 84 -14.97 0.71 -16.98
N GLU A 85 -15.24 0.73 -18.28
CA GLU A 85 -16.55 1.11 -18.80
C GLU A 85 -17.54 -0.05 -18.56
N GLY A 86 -18.08 -0.10 -17.34
CA GLY A 86 -19.09 -1.10 -16.96
C GLY A 86 -20.49 -0.68 -17.37
N ARG A 87 -21.29 -1.62 -17.93
CA ARG A 87 -22.74 -1.42 -18.20
C ARG A 87 -23.59 -1.15 -16.95
N ILE A 88 -23.05 -1.38 -15.74
CA ILE A 88 -23.76 -1.26 -14.46
C ILE A 88 -23.07 -0.23 -13.52
N SER A 89 -21.78 0.05 -13.70
CA SER A 89 -21.07 1.12 -12.99
C SER A 89 -20.84 2.30 -13.93
N THR A 90 -21.60 3.38 -13.78
CA THR A 90 -21.38 4.60 -14.54
C THR A 90 -20.01 5.22 -14.22
N ARG A 91 -19.04 4.99 -15.12
CA ARG A 91 -17.83 5.80 -15.43
C ARG A 91 -16.82 6.07 -14.30
N GLY A 92 -15.55 5.71 -14.53
CA GLY A 92 -14.37 6.40 -14.01
C GLY A 92 -13.99 6.06 -12.57
N ARG A 93 -13.26 4.95 -12.37
CA ARG A 93 -12.46 4.71 -11.17
C ARG A 93 -11.16 4.06 -11.62
N ILE A 94 -10.02 4.57 -11.15
CA ILE A 94 -8.71 3.98 -11.44
C ILE A 94 -8.36 3.00 -10.33
N LYS A 95 -7.94 1.80 -10.72
CA LYS A 95 -7.55 0.73 -9.79
C LYS A 95 -6.11 0.35 -10.01
N HIS A 96 -5.36 0.27 -8.91
CA HIS A 96 -4.00 -0.24 -8.90
C HIS A 96 -3.94 -1.49 -8.05
N TYR A 97 -3.51 -2.60 -8.65
CA TYR A 97 -3.28 -3.85 -7.93
C TYR A 97 -1.78 -4.01 -7.72
N PHE A 98 -1.37 -4.07 -6.46
CA PHE A 98 0.01 -4.35 -6.11
C PHE A 98 0.16 -5.83 -5.83
N LYS A 99 0.97 -6.48 -6.66
CA LYS A 99 1.21 -7.91 -6.63
C LYS A 99 2.60 -8.20 -6.10
N ALA A 100 2.70 -8.99 -5.03
CA ALA A 100 3.95 -9.50 -4.51
C ALA A 100 4.01 -11.02 -4.66
N PHE A 101 5.13 -11.56 -5.15
CA PHE A 101 5.37 -13.02 -5.26
C PHE A 101 4.28 -13.84 -5.97
N GLY A 102 3.47 -13.22 -6.83
CA GLY A 102 2.39 -13.94 -7.53
C GLY A 102 0.99 -13.72 -6.96
N SER A 103 0.87 -13.14 -5.76
CA SER A 103 -0.39 -12.81 -5.07
C SER A 103 -0.67 -11.31 -5.09
N ILE A 104 -1.93 -10.93 -5.29
CA ILE A 104 -2.39 -9.55 -5.12
C ILE A 104 -2.51 -9.29 -3.62
N SER A 105 -1.87 -8.26 -3.09
CA SER A 105 -1.83 -8.04 -1.62
C SER A 105 -2.27 -6.65 -1.20
N VAL A 106 -2.16 -5.65 -2.08
CA VAL A 106 -2.73 -4.32 -1.86
C VAL A 106 -3.53 -3.89 -3.08
N LEU A 107 -4.71 -3.35 -2.82
CA LEU A 107 -5.61 -2.74 -3.78
C LEU A 107 -5.74 -1.26 -3.46
N PHE A 108 -5.43 -0.39 -4.41
CA PHE A 108 -5.68 1.04 -4.30
C PHE A 108 -6.79 1.43 -5.29
N ILE A 109 -7.87 1.97 -4.76
CA ILE A 109 -9.02 2.45 -5.52
C ILE A 109 -9.10 3.96 -5.37
N GLU A 110 -9.01 4.65 -6.50
CA GLU A 110 -9.23 6.07 -6.57
C GLU A 110 -10.63 6.40 -7.07
N VAL A 111 -11.33 7.25 -6.32
CA VAL A 111 -12.69 7.69 -6.66
C VAL A 111 -12.73 9.08 -7.28
N LYS A 112 -13.70 9.20 -8.17
CA LYS A 112 -13.91 10.26 -9.16
C LYS A 112 -13.97 11.68 -8.62
N PHE A 113 -14.51 11.87 -7.42
CA PHE A 113 -14.72 13.18 -6.81
C PHE A 113 -14.62 13.06 -5.29
N LYS A 114 -14.57 14.21 -4.59
CA LYS A 114 -14.86 14.24 -3.15
C LYS A 114 -16.10 13.39 -2.93
N ILE A 115 -15.97 12.38 -2.08
CA ILE A 115 -17.10 11.57 -1.66
C ILE A 115 -18.14 12.55 -1.10
N GLY A 116 -19.22 12.75 -1.85
CA GLY A 116 -20.07 13.93 -1.72
C GLY A 116 -21.04 13.81 -0.55
N ASN A 117 -21.68 12.65 -0.44
CA ASN A 117 -22.55 12.28 0.67
C ASN A 117 -22.21 10.87 1.19
N ASP A 118 -22.82 10.46 2.30
CA ASP A 118 -22.57 9.15 2.91
C ASP A 118 -22.97 7.98 2.00
N ALA A 119 -23.98 8.16 1.14
CA ALA A 119 -24.38 7.11 0.19
C ALA A 119 -23.29 6.84 -0.86
N ASP A 120 -22.71 7.90 -1.45
CA ASP A 120 -21.57 7.78 -2.39
C ASP A 120 -20.37 7.11 -1.71
N ARG A 121 -20.17 7.38 -0.43
CA ARG A 121 -19.12 6.76 0.39
C ARG A 121 -19.36 5.26 0.54
N LEU A 122 -20.58 4.89 0.94
CA LEU A 122 -20.98 3.50 1.12
C LEU A 122 -20.89 2.72 -0.19
N ASP A 123 -21.25 3.34 -1.33
CA ASP A 123 -21.08 2.74 -2.66
C ASP A 123 -19.61 2.51 -3.02
N ALA A 124 -18.72 3.44 -2.68
CA ALA A 124 -17.29 3.28 -2.88
C ALA A 124 -16.72 2.14 -2.00
N ILE A 125 -17.13 2.05 -0.74
CA ILE A 125 -16.71 0.99 0.18
C ILE A 125 -17.28 -0.37 -0.26
N ALA A 126 -18.53 -0.41 -0.71
CA ALA A 126 -19.14 -1.61 -1.26
C ALA A 126 -18.32 -2.12 -2.47
N GLN A 127 -17.83 -1.21 -3.32
CA GLN A 127 -16.90 -1.61 -4.36
C GLN A 127 -15.59 -2.16 -3.80
N VAL A 128 -14.96 -1.51 -2.81
CA VAL A 128 -13.72 -2.04 -2.17
C VAL A 128 -13.94 -3.49 -1.72
N ILE A 129 -15.08 -3.79 -1.11
CA ILE A 129 -15.46 -5.15 -0.70
C ILE A 129 -15.51 -6.11 -1.90
N ALA A 130 -16.21 -5.75 -2.98
CA ALA A 130 -16.30 -6.56 -4.20
C ALA A 130 -14.93 -6.86 -4.80
N GLU A 131 -14.07 -5.84 -4.93
CA GLU A 131 -12.76 -6.00 -5.54
C GLU A 131 -11.83 -6.83 -4.64
N CYS A 132 -11.89 -6.65 -3.32
CA CYS A 132 -11.14 -7.48 -2.37
C CYS A 132 -11.53 -8.96 -2.47
N ASP A 133 -12.82 -9.27 -2.58
CA ASP A 133 -13.30 -10.64 -2.78
C ASP A 133 -12.80 -11.24 -4.11
N VAL A 134 -12.84 -10.47 -5.20
CA VAL A 134 -12.29 -10.92 -6.49
C VAL A 134 -10.78 -11.19 -6.39
N CYS A 135 -10.03 -10.33 -5.71
CA CYS A 135 -8.61 -10.51 -5.47
C CYS A 135 -8.31 -11.76 -4.64
N ASP A 136 -9.05 -11.96 -3.55
CA ASP A 136 -8.92 -13.11 -2.67
C ASP A 136 -9.22 -14.42 -3.43
N ARG A 137 -10.32 -14.49 -4.17
CA ARG A 137 -10.64 -15.67 -5.01
C ARG A 137 -9.55 -15.95 -6.06
N ASN A 138 -9.00 -14.90 -6.67
CA ASN A 138 -7.89 -15.02 -7.62
C ASN A 138 -6.59 -15.51 -6.97
N ASN A 139 -6.35 -15.17 -5.71
CA ASN A 139 -5.23 -15.65 -4.91
C ASN A 139 -5.43 -17.10 -4.48
N ALA A 140 -6.61 -17.43 -3.92
CA ALA A 140 -7.00 -18.76 -3.50
C ALA A 140 -6.93 -19.77 -4.65
N ALA A 141 -7.40 -19.41 -5.85
CA ALA A 141 -7.30 -20.24 -7.05
C ALA A 141 -5.84 -20.57 -7.44
N LYS A 142 -4.89 -19.71 -7.04
CA LYS A 142 -3.45 -19.95 -7.23
C LYS A 142 -2.82 -20.68 -6.04
N GLY A 143 -3.56 -20.91 -4.97
CA GLY A 143 -3.09 -21.53 -3.73
C GLY A 143 -2.37 -20.55 -2.80
N PHE A 144 -2.80 -19.30 -2.76
CA PHE A 144 -2.36 -18.30 -1.79
C PHE A 144 -3.50 -18.03 -0.80
N ASP A 145 -3.15 -17.95 0.49
CA ASP A 145 -4.01 -17.54 1.60
C ASP A 145 -3.36 -16.33 2.28
N MET A 146 -3.98 -15.16 2.15
CA MET A 146 -3.58 -13.92 2.85
C MET A 146 -4.68 -12.86 2.79
N PRO A 147 -4.71 -11.91 3.74
CA PRO A 147 -5.59 -10.75 3.66
C PRO A 147 -5.26 -9.83 2.47
N ILE A 148 -6.30 -9.21 1.91
CA ILE A 148 -6.19 -8.12 0.93
C ILE A 148 -6.32 -6.79 1.65
N ILE A 149 -5.33 -5.91 1.48
CA ILE A 149 -5.41 -4.54 1.99
C ILE A 149 -6.06 -3.65 0.94
N GLY A 150 -7.17 -3.00 1.30
CA GLY A 150 -7.85 -2.00 0.47
C GLY A 150 -7.48 -0.59 0.91
N ILE A 151 -7.16 0.29 -0.04
CA ILE A 151 -6.95 1.71 0.19
C ILE A 151 -7.90 2.47 -0.73
N LEU A 152 -8.86 3.19 -0.13
CA LEU A 152 -9.79 4.04 -0.83
C LEU A 152 -9.32 5.49 -0.72
N CYS A 153 -9.20 6.18 -1.84
CA CYS A 153 -8.76 7.58 -1.87
C CYS A 153 -9.59 8.43 -2.82
N ASP A 154 -9.96 9.64 -2.39
CA ASP A 154 -10.66 10.63 -3.21
C ASP A 154 -9.77 11.82 -3.61
N GLY A 155 -8.47 11.73 -3.34
CA GLY A 155 -7.48 12.80 -3.56
C GLY A 155 -7.13 13.56 -2.29
N MET A 156 -8.05 13.66 -1.34
CA MET A 156 -7.88 14.43 -0.10
C MET A 156 -8.08 13.59 1.14
N SER A 157 -8.68 12.41 1.03
CA SER A 157 -8.91 11.47 2.12
C SER A 157 -8.42 10.07 1.75
N PHE A 158 -8.01 9.32 2.77
CA PHE A 158 -7.50 7.96 2.67
C PHE A 158 -8.20 7.08 3.70
N GLU A 159 -8.97 6.12 3.24
CA GLU A 159 -9.57 5.08 4.07
C GLU A 159 -8.87 3.74 3.83
N PHE A 160 -8.64 3.00 4.91
CA PHE A 160 -7.88 1.76 4.88
C PHE A 160 -8.76 0.61 5.31
N PHE A 161 -8.64 -0.51 4.63
CA PHE A 161 -9.44 -1.70 4.84
C PHE A 161 -8.57 -2.95 4.80
N SER A 162 -8.98 -3.98 5.50
CA SER A 162 -8.41 -5.32 5.41
C SER A 162 -9.55 -6.31 5.22
N PHE A 163 -9.41 -7.17 4.21
CA PHE A 163 -10.32 -8.25 3.92
C PHE A 163 -9.60 -9.59 4.05
N ASP A 164 -10.12 -10.46 4.91
CA ASP A 164 -9.65 -11.85 5.04
C ASP A 164 -10.72 -12.77 4.45
N GLY A 165 -10.45 -13.37 3.28
CA GLY A 165 -11.42 -14.24 2.59
C GLY A 165 -11.72 -15.54 3.32
N LYS A 166 -10.82 -16.02 4.18
CA LYS A 166 -11.00 -17.24 4.97
C LYS A 166 -12.02 -17.04 6.08
N THR A 167 -11.93 -15.91 6.77
CA THR A 167 -12.89 -15.55 7.82
C THR A 167 -14.04 -14.70 7.29
N ARG A 168 -13.97 -14.26 6.02
CA ARG A 168 -14.86 -13.28 5.37
C ARG A 168 -14.96 -11.96 6.13
N LYS A 169 -13.98 -11.65 6.98
CA LYS A 169 -13.99 -10.44 7.79
C LYS A 169 -13.50 -9.26 6.97
N PHE A 170 -14.33 -8.23 6.92
CA PHE A 170 -13.96 -6.92 6.41
C PHE A 170 -13.79 -5.94 7.59
N THR A 171 -12.62 -5.32 7.68
CA THR A 171 -12.27 -4.45 8.82
C THR A 171 -11.72 -3.11 8.34
N ARG A 172 -12.00 -2.06 9.09
CA ARG A 172 -11.51 -0.70 8.83
C ARG A 172 -10.25 -0.39 9.64
N GLY A 173 -9.28 0.26 9.01
CA GLY A 173 -8.09 0.76 9.68
C GLY A 173 -8.38 2.06 10.44
N CYS A 174 -7.99 2.13 11.71
CA CYS A 174 -8.12 3.33 12.54
C CYS A 174 -6.80 3.64 13.25
N LEU A 175 -6.50 4.91 13.52
CA LEU A 175 -5.37 5.21 14.39
C LEU A 175 -5.72 4.80 15.83
N PRO A 176 -4.74 4.31 16.61
CA PRO A 176 -4.97 3.98 18.00
C PRO A 176 -5.48 5.20 18.78
N GLY A 177 -6.66 5.05 19.39
CA GLY A 177 -7.30 6.09 20.20
C GLY A 177 -8.34 6.93 19.47
N ASP A 178 -8.58 6.71 18.16
CA ASP A 178 -9.63 7.41 17.43
C ASP A 178 -11.03 7.06 17.99
N PRO A 179 -11.83 8.06 18.42
CA PRO A 179 -13.23 7.85 18.77
C PRO A 179 -14.03 7.25 17.61
N ALA A 180 -15.07 6.49 17.91
CA ALA A 180 -15.88 5.78 16.90
C ALA A 180 -16.41 6.70 15.79
N GLU A 181 -16.85 7.91 16.17
CA GLU A 181 -17.36 8.96 15.27
C GLU A 181 -16.30 9.55 14.31
N TYR A 182 -15.00 9.39 14.59
CA TYR A 182 -13.91 9.91 13.76
C TYR A 182 -13.22 8.84 12.91
N ARG A 183 -13.76 7.62 12.86
CA ARG A 183 -13.21 6.50 12.06
C ARG A 183 -13.53 6.64 10.56
N CYS A 184 -13.28 7.82 9.98
CA CYS A 184 -13.65 8.19 8.61
C CYS A 184 -12.43 8.39 7.68
N GLY A 185 -11.27 7.81 8.04
CA GLY A 185 -10.04 7.90 7.26
C GLY A 185 -9.18 9.12 7.59
N LEU A 186 -8.01 9.20 6.95
CA LEU A 186 -7.05 10.29 7.13
C LEU A 186 -7.23 11.34 6.04
N ARG A 187 -7.31 12.60 6.45
CA ARG A 187 -7.50 13.72 5.53
C ARG A 187 -6.20 14.51 5.35
N LEU A 188 -5.80 14.72 4.10
CA LEU A 188 -4.82 15.71 3.71
C LEU A 188 -5.41 17.11 3.87
N THR A 189 -4.66 18.01 4.49
CA THR A 189 -5.00 19.44 4.54
C THR A 189 -4.80 20.06 3.16
N ASP A 190 -5.52 21.12 2.85
CA ASP A 190 -5.36 21.76 1.55
C ASP A 190 -4.21 22.74 1.58
N PHE A 191 -3.10 22.48 0.88
CA PHE A 191 -1.94 23.39 0.94
C PHE A 191 -2.25 24.80 0.41
N THR A 192 -3.29 24.98 -0.42
CA THR A 192 -3.70 26.30 -0.92
C THR A 192 -4.42 27.14 0.14
N LEU A 193 -5.02 26.49 1.16
CA LEU A 193 -5.72 27.18 2.25
C LEU A 193 -4.93 27.13 3.57
N ASP A 194 -4.38 25.96 3.89
CA ASP A 194 -3.76 25.63 5.17
C ASP A 194 -2.23 25.81 5.16
N GLY A 195 -1.66 26.09 3.99
CA GLY A 195 -0.23 26.24 3.75
C GLY A 195 0.50 24.90 3.53
N PRO A 196 1.70 24.95 2.93
CA PRO A 196 2.45 23.75 2.55
C PRO A 196 2.92 22.92 3.76
N GLY A 197 3.23 23.56 4.89
CA GLY A 197 3.74 22.87 6.08
C GLY A 197 2.77 21.85 6.66
N ARG A 198 1.46 22.19 6.74
CA ARG A 198 0.43 21.27 7.24
C ARG A 198 0.19 20.12 6.26
N PHE A 199 0.17 20.41 4.96
CA PHE A 199 0.04 19.39 3.92
C PHE A 199 1.19 18.39 3.97
N ILE A 200 2.44 18.88 4.03
CA ILE A 200 3.63 18.04 4.12
C ILE A 200 3.60 17.17 5.39
N ALA A 201 3.17 17.71 6.53
CA ALA A 201 3.06 16.95 7.77
C ALA A 201 2.01 15.82 7.67
N GLY A 202 0.83 16.11 7.12
CA GLY A 202 -0.22 15.11 6.89
C GLY A 202 0.19 14.06 5.87
N LEU A 203 0.80 14.48 4.77
CA LEU A 203 1.32 13.60 3.73
C LEU A 203 2.36 12.63 4.29
N ARG A 204 3.28 13.10 5.16
CA ARG A 204 4.27 12.23 5.81
C ARG A 204 3.62 11.11 6.61
N GLN A 205 2.55 11.42 7.34
CA GLN A 205 1.82 10.41 8.10
C GLN A 205 1.17 9.37 7.19
N ILE A 206 0.56 9.79 6.08
CA ILE A 206 -0.07 8.90 5.11
C ILE A 206 0.96 8.01 4.43
N CYS A 207 2.10 8.57 3.99
CA CYS A 207 3.19 7.79 3.41
C CYS A 207 3.72 6.72 4.37
N GLU A 208 3.92 7.06 5.64
CA GLU A 208 4.40 6.09 6.66
C GLU A 208 3.38 4.99 6.98
N ILE A 209 2.07 5.27 6.87
CA ILE A 209 1.01 4.26 7.04
C ILE A 209 0.91 3.36 5.81
N ILE A 210 0.92 3.95 4.61
CA ILE A 210 0.93 3.18 3.36
C ILE A 210 2.17 2.27 3.32
N PHE A 211 3.33 2.77 3.73
CA PHE A 211 4.55 1.98 3.82
C PHE A 211 4.43 0.83 4.84
N ASP A 212 3.82 1.09 6.01
CA ASP A 212 3.54 0.05 7.02
C ASP A 212 2.66 -1.07 6.45
N LEU A 213 1.62 -0.72 5.69
CA LEU A 213 0.74 -1.66 5.02
C LEU A 213 1.47 -2.45 3.93
N PHE A 214 2.35 -1.82 3.15
CA PHE A 214 3.19 -2.54 2.18
C PHE A 214 4.16 -3.51 2.85
N MET A 215 4.75 -3.16 4.00
CA MET A 215 5.58 -4.09 4.78
C MET A 215 4.77 -5.30 5.25
N GLY A 216 3.57 -5.09 5.78
CA GLY A 216 2.66 -6.18 6.19
C GLY A 216 2.24 -7.07 5.02
N ALA A 217 1.88 -6.45 3.89
CA ALA A 217 1.51 -7.15 2.67
C ALA A 217 2.69 -7.96 2.08
N TYR A 218 3.91 -7.42 2.13
CA TYR A 218 5.13 -8.10 1.71
C TYR A 218 5.39 -9.36 2.55
N ILE A 219 5.35 -9.24 3.89
CA ILE A 219 5.53 -10.35 4.82
C ILE A 219 4.46 -11.42 4.62
N SER A 220 3.20 -11.01 4.48
CA SER A 220 2.08 -11.95 4.24
C SER A 220 2.24 -12.68 2.91
N SER A 221 2.71 -11.97 1.87
CA SER A 221 2.97 -12.54 0.55
C SER A 221 4.14 -13.51 0.55
N LEU A 222 5.23 -13.18 1.26
CA LEU A 222 6.35 -14.10 1.47
C LEU A 222 5.91 -15.37 2.18
N THR A 223 5.16 -15.22 3.28
CA THR A 223 4.69 -16.34 4.11
C THR A 223 3.81 -17.28 3.28
N SER A 224 2.81 -16.74 2.59
CA SER A 224 1.90 -17.51 1.76
C SER A 224 2.62 -18.21 0.59
N PHE A 225 3.60 -17.54 -0.03
CA PHE A 225 4.41 -18.14 -1.09
C PHE A 225 5.27 -19.31 -0.58
N ARG A 226 5.89 -19.14 0.60
CA ARG A 226 6.68 -20.17 1.28
C ARG A 226 5.80 -21.39 1.59
N GLU A 227 4.66 -21.19 2.25
CA GLU A 227 3.73 -22.27 2.63
C GLU A 227 3.21 -23.03 1.39
N ARG A 228 2.82 -22.30 0.35
CA ARG A 228 2.44 -22.90 -0.93
C ARG A 228 3.57 -23.73 -1.55
N SER A 229 4.80 -23.24 -1.49
CA SER A 229 5.97 -23.93 -2.03
C SER A 229 6.29 -25.20 -1.24
N GLU A 230 6.17 -25.16 0.09
CA GLU A 230 6.33 -26.31 0.98
C GLU A 230 5.27 -27.38 0.70
N TRP A 231 3.99 -26.99 0.61
CA TRP A 231 2.89 -27.90 0.31
C TRP A 231 3.08 -28.61 -1.03
N LYS A 232 3.49 -27.88 -2.08
CA LYS A 232 3.82 -28.49 -3.38
C LYS A 232 5.00 -29.45 -3.29
N GLY A 233 6.07 -29.07 -2.59
CA GLY A 233 7.24 -29.94 -2.40
C GLY A 233 6.90 -31.27 -1.72
N LYS A 234 6.04 -31.23 -0.68
CA LYS A 234 5.53 -32.43 0.00
C LYS A 234 4.70 -33.30 -0.94
N LYS A 235 3.81 -32.70 -1.73
CA LYS A 235 2.98 -33.41 -2.72
C LYS A 235 3.82 -34.10 -3.80
N ASP A 236 4.90 -33.47 -4.23
CA ASP A 236 5.77 -33.96 -5.30
C ASP A 236 6.90 -34.87 -4.80
N GLY A 237 6.96 -35.16 -3.48
CA GLY A 237 7.95 -36.05 -2.86
C GLY A 237 9.39 -35.50 -2.84
N ASN A 238 9.60 -34.23 -3.18
CA ASN A 238 10.91 -33.61 -3.30
C ASN A 238 10.99 -32.34 -2.44
N PRO A 239 11.68 -32.39 -1.28
CA PRO A 239 11.94 -31.19 -0.47
C PRO A 239 12.69 -30.15 -1.31
N ARG A 240 12.13 -28.95 -1.43
CA ARG A 240 12.78 -27.87 -2.20
C ARG A 240 13.87 -27.23 -1.35
N LYS A 241 15.12 -27.25 -1.85
CA LYS A 241 16.28 -26.57 -1.25
C LYS A 241 16.07 -25.06 -1.01
N SER A 242 15.13 -24.43 -1.71
CA SER A 242 14.88 -22.99 -1.60
C SER A 242 14.11 -22.57 -0.34
N LEU A 243 13.60 -23.49 0.49
CA LEU A 243 12.83 -23.12 1.69
C LEU A 243 13.65 -22.31 2.71
N ASP A 244 14.93 -22.63 2.88
CA ASP A 244 15.84 -21.92 3.80
C ASP A 244 16.02 -20.45 3.38
N GLU A 245 16.05 -20.17 2.07
CA GLU A 245 16.14 -18.80 1.53
C GLU A 245 14.88 -17.98 1.84
N TRP A 246 13.70 -18.59 1.74
CA TRP A 246 12.43 -17.94 2.09
C TRP A 246 12.31 -17.69 3.60
N ASP A 247 12.82 -18.61 4.42
CA ASP A 247 12.84 -18.45 5.87
C ASP A 247 13.76 -17.29 6.31
N GLU A 248 14.96 -17.21 5.74
CA GLU A 248 15.87 -16.10 6.05
C GLU A 248 15.33 -14.76 5.52
N ALA A 249 14.72 -14.75 4.33
CA ALA A 249 14.02 -13.57 3.81
C ALA A 249 12.92 -13.10 4.77
N LEU A 250 12.04 -14.02 5.21
CA LEU A 250 10.94 -13.70 6.12
C LEU A 250 11.44 -13.14 7.46
N LYS A 251 12.48 -13.74 8.02
CA LYS A 251 13.13 -13.27 9.26
C LYS A 251 13.69 -11.85 9.11
N HIS A 252 14.36 -11.56 8.00
CA HIS A 252 14.86 -10.22 7.70
C HIS A 252 13.73 -9.21 7.50
N ALA A 253 12.66 -9.59 6.79
CA ALA A 253 11.48 -8.75 6.58
C ALA A 253 10.79 -8.37 7.90
N GLN A 254 10.56 -9.34 8.78
CA GLN A 254 9.96 -9.12 10.10
C GLN A 254 10.85 -8.23 10.98
N LYS A 255 12.17 -8.43 10.95
CA LYS A 255 13.15 -7.58 11.64
C LYS A 255 13.08 -6.13 11.13
N ALA A 256 13.06 -5.93 9.81
CA ALA A 256 12.90 -4.61 9.20
C ALA A 256 11.61 -3.93 9.67
N PHE A 257 10.49 -4.66 9.62
CA PHE A 257 9.18 -4.14 10.00
C PHE A 257 9.13 -3.69 11.47
N GLY A 258 9.66 -4.50 12.38
CA GLY A 258 9.77 -4.15 13.78
C GLY A 258 10.60 -2.87 14.01
N LYS A 259 11.72 -2.73 13.28
CA LYS A 259 12.59 -1.54 13.39
C LYS A 259 11.94 -0.27 12.85
N PHE A 260 11.22 -0.33 11.72
CA PHE A 260 10.50 0.84 11.19
C PHE A 260 9.45 1.38 12.17
N ARG A 261 8.69 0.50 12.83
CA ARG A 261 7.72 0.87 13.87
C ARG A 261 8.39 1.36 15.15
N ALA A 262 9.50 0.74 15.56
CA ALA A 262 10.29 1.19 16.71
C ALA A 262 10.88 2.60 16.48
N ALA A 263 11.31 2.91 15.27
CA ALA A 263 11.81 4.21 14.89
C ALA A 263 10.75 5.32 15.05
N GLU A 264 9.49 5.06 14.71
CA GLU A 264 8.40 6.01 14.99
C GLU A 264 8.19 6.23 16.49
N THR A 265 8.34 5.17 17.29
CA THR A 265 8.25 5.28 18.75
C THR A 265 9.36 6.18 19.31
N LYS A 266 10.60 6.03 18.82
CA LYS A 266 11.72 6.90 19.19
C LYS A 266 11.52 8.35 18.76
N ARG A 267 10.99 8.58 17.56
CA ARG A 267 10.62 9.93 17.09
C ARG A 267 9.59 10.58 18.03
N LYS A 268 8.54 9.87 18.42
CA LYS A 268 7.54 10.38 19.38
C LYS A 268 8.16 10.71 20.74
N GLY A 269 9.16 9.94 21.16
CA GLY A 269 9.99 10.21 22.34
C GLY A 269 11.03 11.33 22.19
N LYS A 270 11.03 12.08 21.06
CA LYS A 270 11.98 13.15 20.73
C LYS A 270 13.44 12.70 20.58
N ASP A 271 13.67 11.40 20.36
CA ASP A 271 14.99 10.83 20.09
C ASP A 271 15.17 10.65 18.57
N GLY A 272 15.49 11.76 17.90
CA GLY A 272 15.57 11.84 16.44
C GLY A 272 16.74 11.06 15.84
N GLU A 273 17.90 11.11 16.49
CA GLU A 273 19.10 10.41 16.04
C GLU A 273 18.88 8.90 16.06
N ARG A 274 18.41 8.35 17.19
CA ARG A 274 18.13 6.91 17.28
C ARG A 274 17.02 6.47 16.33
N ALA A 275 16.02 7.32 16.13
CA ALA A 275 14.97 7.06 15.14
C ALA A 275 15.55 6.92 13.72
N ASN A 276 16.51 7.76 13.33
CA ASN A 276 17.14 7.69 12.02
C ASN A 276 18.04 6.44 11.89
N THR A 277 18.86 6.12 12.90
CA THR A 277 19.65 4.88 12.91
C THR A 277 18.77 3.64 12.75
N LEU A 278 17.63 3.58 13.45
CA LEU A 278 16.71 2.45 13.33
C LEU A 278 16.10 2.32 11.94
N VAL A 279 15.86 3.44 11.24
CA VAL A 279 15.37 3.42 9.85
C VAL A 279 16.43 2.88 8.90
N GLU A 280 17.70 3.29 9.04
CA GLU A 280 18.81 2.77 8.24
C GLU A 280 19.00 1.26 8.47
N GLU A 281 19.00 0.85 9.74
CA GLU A 281 19.07 -0.56 10.11
C GLU A 281 17.86 -1.37 9.60
N ALA A 282 16.68 -0.75 9.49
CA ALA A 282 15.47 -1.37 8.95
C ALA A 282 15.57 -1.54 7.43
N LEU A 283 16.04 -0.51 6.72
CA LEU A 283 16.28 -0.57 5.28
C LEU A 283 17.33 -1.63 4.93
N TYR A 284 18.43 -1.69 5.66
CA TYR A 284 19.43 -2.74 5.46
C TYR A 284 18.85 -4.14 5.67
N ALA A 285 18.00 -4.33 6.70
CA ALA A 285 17.31 -5.60 6.90
C ALA A 285 16.30 -5.92 5.78
N LEU A 286 15.59 -4.91 5.25
CA LEU A 286 14.69 -5.10 4.10
C LEU A 286 15.49 -5.49 2.84
N GLU A 287 16.65 -4.87 2.62
CA GLU A 287 17.53 -5.22 1.52
C GLU A 287 18.02 -6.67 1.64
N LEU A 288 18.49 -7.08 2.82
CA LEU A 288 18.89 -8.48 3.06
C LEU A 288 17.73 -9.44 2.77
N SER A 289 16.50 -9.11 3.20
CA SER A 289 15.31 -9.90 2.88
C SER A 289 15.12 -10.10 1.38
N ILE A 290 15.31 -9.06 0.58
CA ILE A 290 15.17 -9.12 -0.88
C ILE A 290 16.33 -9.90 -1.50
N GLN A 291 17.56 -9.70 -1.02
CA GLN A 291 18.76 -10.36 -1.53
C GLN A 291 18.78 -11.86 -1.24
N SER A 292 18.17 -12.32 -0.15
CA SER A 292 17.98 -13.74 0.15
C SER A 292 17.15 -14.46 -0.92
N LEU A 293 16.35 -13.74 -1.71
CA LEU A 293 15.47 -14.34 -2.71
C LEU A 293 16.17 -14.46 -4.05
N THR A 294 16.25 -15.69 -4.56
CA THR A 294 16.75 -15.95 -5.93
C THR A 294 15.67 -15.65 -6.97
N ILE A 295 15.34 -14.36 -7.15
CA ILE A 295 14.38 -13.90 -8.14
C ILE A 295 15.13 -13.19 -9.26
N ARG A 296 14.71 -13.43 -10.53
CA ARG A 296 15.28 -12.76 -11.70
C ARG A 296 15.20 -11.25 -11.52
N ARG A 297 16.37 -10.62 -11.33
CA ARG A 297 16.50 -9.16 -11.36
C ARG A 297 16.12 -8.68 -12.76
N THR A 298 15.33 -7.62 -12.81
CA THR A 298 15.07 -6.92 -14.07
C THR A 298 16.25 -5.97 -14.29
N ASN A 299 16.81 -5.92 -15.49
CA ASN A 299 17.83 -4.93 -15.81
C ASN A 299 17.17 -3.55 -15.85
N PHE A 300 17.40 -2.73 -14.83
CA PHE A 300 16.91 -1.35 -14.80
C PHE A 300 17.68 -0.51 -15.81
N ILE A 301 17.01 0.44 -16.45
CA ILE A 301 17.60 1.28 -17.51
C ILE A 301 18.87 1.98 -17.00
N MET A 302 18.85 2.52 -15.77
CA MET A 302 19.99 3.22 -15.18
C MET A 302 21.23 2.33 -14.93
N THR A 303 21.11 1.00 -14.97
CA THR A 303 22.28 0.12 -14.87
C THR A 303 23.19 0.19 -16.10
N GLY A 304 22.66 0.70 -17.22
CA GLY A 304 23.42 0.97 -18.44
C GLY A 304 23.71 2.45 -18.69
N TRP A 305 23.41 3.34 -17.72
CA TRP A 305 23.69 4.77 -17.88
C TRP A 305 25.20 5.03 -17.83
N ASP A 306 25.68 5.80 -18.81
CA ASP A 306 27.07 6.18 -18.97
C ASP A 306 27.08 7.59 -19.57
N ASP A 307 27.41 8.60 -18.74
CA ASP A 307 27.35 10.02 -19.13
C ASP A 307 28.14 10.28 -20.41
N LEU A 308 29.32 9.66 -20.54
CA LEU A 308 30.20 9.85 -21.70
C LEU A 308 29.56 9.31 -22.99
N LYS A 309 28.90 8.15 -22.92
CA LYS A 309 28.23 7.57 -24.09
C LYS A 309 26.95 8.29 -24.47
N VAL A 310 26.27 8.91 -23.52
CA VAL A 310 25.05 9.70 -23.78
C VAL A 310 25.42 11.03 -24.45
N GLU A 311 26.53 11.66 -24.07
CA GLU A 311 27.01 12.91 -24.67
C GLU A 311 27.53 12.76 -26.10
N GLU A 312 27.87 11.54 -26.52
CA GLU A 312 28.36 11.24 -27.88
C GLU A 312 27.26 11.14 -28.96
N VAL A 313 25.97 11.16 -28.59
CA VAL A 313 24.80 10.99 -29.50
C VAL A 313 24.07 12.31 -29.74
#